data_AF-A0A959FUM1-F1
#
_entry.id   AF-A0A959FUM1-F1
#
_cell.length_a   1.000
_cell.length_b   1.000
_cell.length_c   1.000
_cell.angle_alpha   90.00
_cell.angle_beta   90.00
_cell.angle_gamma   90.00
#
_symmetry.space_group_name_H-M   'P 1'
#
loop_
_entity.id
_entity.type
_entity.pdbx_description
1 polymer ?
#
loop_
_entity_poly.entity_id
_entity_poly.type
_entity_poly.pdbx_seq_one_letter_code
_entity_poly.pdbx_strand_id
1 'polypeptide(L)'
;MIRTMTLLIGLLVFGTLFGQGDFRQDSILTEEGIPGTTEYNPLSRTYFEDHQPNGRPGTVTTIRLTESGEWVPSRRILSTYEGNLVTERRVQRWSNTSADWVDDRARLQTFDDNGQLLSRISQAAPASGEPLENVRRQTFLYTGEQMLETVIVENWVTGAWQRFGRRQFSYTPDGEIVERRWQRWNGGAWIDQFRRVWQYGPLGFNA
;
A
#
# COMPACT_ATOMS: atom_id res chain seq x y z
N MET A 1 -19.00 22.24 47.95
CA MET A 1 -18.89 20.77 47.88
C MET A 1 -17.66 20.46 47.05
N ILE A 2 -16.52 20.29 47.72
CA ILE A 2 -15.20 20.18 47.11
C ILE A 2 -14.98 18.69 46.82
N ARG A 3 -14.86 18.32 45.54
CA ARG A 3 -14.40 16.97 45.15
C ARG A 3 -12.90 17.04 44.88
N THR A 4 -12.15 16.56 45.85
CA THR A 4 -10.73 16.20 45.72
C THR A 4 -10.60 15.12 44.66
N MET A 5 -9.92 15.42 43.55
CA MET A 5 -9.57 14.44 42.53
C MET A 5 -8.17 13.91 42.88
N THR A 6 -8.14 12.70 43.41
CA THR A 6 -6.91 11.98 43.75
C THR A 6 -6.18 11.60 42.47
N LEU A 7 -5.03 12.24 42.23
CA LEU A 7 -4.08 11.88 41.19
C LEU A 7 -3.39 10.57 41.58
N LEU A 8 -3.79 9.45 40.97
CA LEU A 8 -3.08 8.18 41.15
C LEU A 8 -1.87 8.16 40.21
N ILE A 9 -0.70 8.51 40.75
CA ILE A 9 0.59 8.33 40.08
C ILE A 9 0.91 6.83 40.11
N GLY A 10 0.71 6.15 38.97
CA GLY A 10 1.16 4.78 38.76
C GLY A 10 2.68 4.74 38.69
N LEU A 11 3.30 4.36 39.80
CA LEU A 11 4.74 4.07 39.91
C LEU A 11 5.06 2.82 39.06
N LEU A 12 5.69 3.00 37.90
CA LEU A 12 6.17 1.88 37.09
C LEU A 12 7.52 1.44 37.64
N VAL A 13 7.49 0.38 38.46
CA VAL A 13 8.68 -0.30 38.97
C VAL A 13 9.38 -0.98 37.81
N PHE A 14 10.58 -0.50 37.45
CA PHE A 14 11.47 -1.19 36.52
C PHE A 14 12.04 -2.44 37.20
N GLY A 15 11.36 -3.56 37.04
CA GLY A 15 11.95 -4.88 37.22
C GLY A 15 12.71 -5.27 35.95
N THR A 16 14.02 -5.45 36.06
CA THR A 16 14.86 -6.01 35.00
C THR A 16 14.41 -7.43 34.67
N LEU A 17 13.73 -7.61 33.55
CA LEU A 17 13.53 -8.92 32.94
C LEU A 17 14.46 -9.03 31.73
N PHE A 18 15.47 -9.89 31.86
CA PHE A 18 16.30 -10.31 30.73
C PHE A 18 15.42 -11.06 29.73
N GLY A 19 15.18 -10.40 28.61
CA GLY A 19 14.77 -10.98 27.36
C GLY A 19 15.03 -9.92 26.30
N GLN A 20 16.00 -10.13 25.41
CA GLN A 20 15.95 -9.48 24.10
C GLN A 20 14.73 -10.06 23.37
N GLY A 21 13.54 -9.63 23.78
CA GLY A 21 12.37 -9.74 22.94
C GLY A 21 12.59 -8.76 21.82
N ASP A 22 12.60 -9.23 20.58
CA ASP A 22 12.48 -8.36 19.42
C ASP A 22 11.17 -7.57 19.59
N PHE A 23 11.25 -6.35 20.13
CA PHE A 23 10.08 -5.50 20.27
C PHE A 23 9.59 -5.16 18.86
N ARG A 24 8.37 -5.61 18.55
CA ARG A 24 7.68 -5.25 17.33
C ARG A 24 6.55 -4.29 17.66
N GLN A 25 6.33 -3.33 16.78
CA GLN A 25 5.24 -2.38 16.93
C GLN A 25 3.91 -3.12 16.77
N ASP A 26 3.15 -3.24 17.86
CA ASP A 26 1.83 -3.90 17.87
C ASP A 26 0.71 -2.95 17.44
N SER A 27 0.82 -1.65 17.76
CA SER A 27 -0.18 -0.67 17.33
C SER A 27 0.33 0.77 17.22
N ILE A 28 -0.45 1.60 16.53
CA ILE A 28 -0.31 3.06 16.45
C ILE A 28 -1.66 3.69 16.83
N LEU A 29 -1.66 4.56 17.83
CA LEU A 29 -2.76 5.49 18.11
C LEU A 29 -2.49 6.80 17.36
N THR A 30 -3.49 7.29 16.65
CA THR A 30 -3.47 8.61 15.99
C THR A 30 -4.50 9.50 16.67
N GLU A 31 -4.06 10.69 17.04
CA GLU A 31 -4.83 11.69 17.76
C GLU A 31 -4.68 13.04 17.06
N GLU A 32 -5.68 13.90 17.20
CA GLU A 32 -5.68 15.27 16.70
C GLU A 32 -5.53 16.25 17.86
N GLY A 33 -4.67 17.25 17.70
CA GLY A 33 -4.47 18.28 18.71
C GLY A 33 -5.69 19.19 18.82
N ILE A 34 -6.08 19.54 20.05
CA ILE A 34 -7.16 20.48 20.31
C ILE A 34 -6.60 21.91 20.24
N PRO A 35 -7.14 22.80 19.37
CA PRO A 35 -6.61 24.15 19.24
C PRO A 35 -6.62 24.93 20.56
N GLY A 36 -5.47 25.53 20.90
CA GLY A 36 -5.33 26.34 22.12
C GLY A 36 -5.08 25.55 23.41
N THR A 37 -4.90 24.22 23.33
CA THR A 37 -4.57 23.37 24.50
C THR A 37 -3.34 22.49 24.21
N THR A 38 -2.92 21.72 25.22
CA THR A 38 -1.93 20.63 25.08
C THR A 38 -2.59 19.25 25.07
N GLU A 39 -3.91 19.21 24.83
CA GLU A 39 -4.72 18.00 24.84
C GLU A 39 -4.96 17.49 23.42
N TYR A 40 -5.31 16.21 23.33
CA TYR A 40 -5.49 15.49 22.07
C TYR A 40 -6.79 14.71 22.09
N ASN A 41 -7.47 14.64 20.93
CA ASN A 41 -8.63 13.81 20.71
C ASN A 41 -8.24 12.56 19.90
N PRO A 42 -8.54 11.35 20.40
CA PRO A 42 -8.26 10.14 19.64
C PRO A 42 -9.07 10.07 18.35
N LEU A 43 -8.41 9.72 17.25
CA LEU A 43 -9.04 9.59 15.92
C LEU A 43 -9.11 8.15 15.44
N SER A 44 -7.98 7.45 15.51
CA SER A 44 -7.86 6.10 14.97
C SER A 44 -6.84 5.28 15.73
N ARG A 45 -6.99 3.96 15.72
CA ARG A 45 -5.95 3.05 16.19
C ARG A 45 -5.73 1.99 15.12
N THR A 46 -4.47 1.70 14.82
CA THR A 46 -4.06 0.67 13.87
C THR A 46 -3.30 -0.42 14.62
N TYR A 47 -3.70 -1.66 14.42
CA TYR A 47 -3.06 -2.86 14.98
C TYR A 47 -2.29 -3.60 13.89
N PHE A 48 -1.16 -4.19 14.28
CA PHE A 48 -0.27 -4.98 13.43
C PHE A 48 -0.26 -6.42 13.94
N GLU A 49 -0.92 -7.30 13.20
CA GLU A 49 -1.19 -8.67 13.59
C GLU A 49 -0.45 -9.64 12.65
N ASP A 50 -0.32 -10.90 13.07
CA ASP A 50 0.23 -11.99 12.24
C ASP A 50 1.62 -11.69 11.66
N HIS A 51 2.57 -11.34 12.52
CA HIS A 51 3.94 -11.05 12.10
C HIS A 51 4.60 -12.28 11.48
N GLN A 52 4.95 -12.18 10.19
CA GLN A 52 5.78 -13.16 9.48
C GLN A 52 7.20 -13.21 10.08
N PRO A 53 8.03 -14.23 9.78
CA PRO A 53 9.38 -14.36 10.35
C PRO A 53 10.30 -13.13 10.17
N ASN A 54 10.04 -12.31 9.16
CA ASN A 54 10.76 -11.05 8.91
C ASN A 54 10.18 -9.83 9.66
N GLY A 55 9.21 -10.04 10.55
CA GLY A 55 8.59 -8.98 11.33
C GLY A 55 7.56 -8.15 10.59
N ARG A 56 7.10 -8.58 9.41
CA ARG A 56 6.07 -7.85 8.66
C ARG A 56 4.69 -8.35 9.04
N PRO A 57 3.72 -7.46 9.29
CA PRO A 57 2.37 -7.87 9.62
C PRO A 57 1.69 -8.51 8.40
N GLY A 58 1.08 -9.67 8.61
CA GLY A 58 0.16 -10.30 7.68
C GLY A 58 -1.20 -9.59 7.68
N THR A 59 -1.61 -9.10 8.86
CA THR A 59 -2.89 -8.42 9.03
C THR A 59 -2.68 -7.04 9.65
N VAL A 60 -3.30 -6.02 9.08
CA VAL A 60 -3.29 -4.66 9.63
C VAL A 60 -4.72 -4.15 9.74
N THR A 61 -5.18 -3.92 10.96
CA THR A 61 -6.57 -3.54 11.25
C THR A 61 -6.62 -2.12 11.80
N THR A 62 -7.40 -1.24 11.17
CA THR A 62 -7.64 0.12 11.64
C THR A 62 -9.07 0.26 12.16
N ILE A 63 -9.18 0.70 13.40
CA ILE A 63 -10.42 1.16 14.03
C ILE A 63 -10.43 2.69 14.09
N ARG A 64 -11.61 3.30 14.07
CA ARG A 64 -11.81 4.75 14.18
C ARG A 64 -12.76 5.07 15.31
N LEU A 65 -12.55 6.21 15.96
CA LEU A 65 -13.48 6.73 16.93
C LEU A 65 -14.63 7.44 16.20
N THR A 66 -15.87 7.09 16.54
CA THR A 66 -17.06 7.79 16.07
C THR A 66 -17.28 9.09 16.84
N GLU A 67 -18.15 9.95 16.33
CA GLU A 67 -18.60 11.16 17.07
C GLU A 67 -19.29 10.81 18.39
N SER A 68 -19.89 9.62 18.51
CA SER A 68 -20.48 9.11 19.77
C SER A 68 -19.45 8.59 20.77
N GLY A 69 -18.16 8.59 20.43
CA GLY A 69 -17.08 8.09 21.30
C GLY A 69 -16.90 6.58 21.27
N GLU A 70 -17.42 5.88 20.25
CA GLU A 70 -17.28 4.43 20.09
C GLU A 70 -16.19 4.08 19.10
N TRP A 71 -15.38 3.07 19.42
CA TRP A 71 -14.38 2.55 18.51
C TRP A 71 -15.00 1.54 17.55
N VAL A 72 -15.03 1.85 16.26
CA VAL A 72 -15.59 0.98 15.23
C VAL A 72 -14.53 0.52 14.23
N PRO A 73 -14.63 -0.71 13.70
CA PRO A 73 -13.77 -1.14 12.61
C PRO A 73 -13.95 -0.26 11.38
N SER A 74 -12.87 -0.01 10.65
CA SER A 74 -12.91 0.86 9.46
C SER A 74 -12.24 0.22 8.25
N ARG A 75 -11.06 -0.36 8.44
CA ARG A 75 -10.25 -0.92 7.36
C ARG A 75 -9.44 -2.10 7.86
N ARG A 76 -9.35 -3.15 7.05
CA ARG A 76 -8.44 -4.28 7.28
C ARG A 76 -7.60 -4.50 6.03
N ILE A 77 -6.31 -4.75 6.21
CA ILE A 77 -5.38 -5.08 5.12
C ILE A 77 -4.80 -6.44 5.42
N LEU A 78 -4.93 -7.35 4.46
CA LEU A 78 -4.33 -8.68 4.50
C LEU A 78 -3.20 -8.71 3.47
N SER A 79 -2.02 -9.12 3.88
CA SER A 79 -0.84 -9.21 3.03
C SER A 79 -0.23 -10.59 3.11
N THR A 80 0.04 -11.18 1.95
CA THR A 80 0.79 -12.44 1.85
C THR A 80 2.15 -12.17 1.24
N TYR A 81 3.12 -12.99 1.62
CA TYR A 81 4.51 -12.78 1.30
C TYR A 81 5.17 -14.08 0.82
N GLU A 82 6.12 -13.93 -0.09
CA GLU A 82 7.10 -14.94 -0.42
C GLU A 82 8.48 -14.36 -0.09
N GLY A 83 9.08 -14.83 1.01
CA GLY A 83 10.23 -14.18 1.61
C GLY A 83 9.94 -12.71 1.96
N ASN A 84 10.64 -11.79 1.27
CA ASN A 84 10.48 -10.34 1.46
C ASN A 84 9.58 -9.67 0.41
N LEU A 85 8.97 -10.43 -0.50
CA LEU A 85 8.15 -9.92 -1.59
C LEU A 85 6.67 -10.03 -1.23
N VAL A 86 5.91 -8.95 -1.41
CA VAL A 86 4.44 -8.97 -1.19
C VAL A 86 3.78 -9.53 -2.45
N THR A 87 3.23 -10.74 -2.36
CA THR A 87 2.58 -11.44 -3.48
C THR A 87 1.09 -11.14 -3.54
N GLU A 88 0.45 -10.88 -2.40
CA GLU A 88 -0.92 -10.36 -2.36
C GLU A 88 -1.04 -9.23 -1.34
N ARG A 89 -1.85 -8.22 -1.69
CA ARG A 89 -2.38 -7.25 -0.74
C ARG A 89 -3.86 -7.06 -0.99
N ARG A 90 -4.69 -7.55 -0.07
CA ARG A 90 -6.15 -7.38 -0.04
C ARG A 90 -6.50 -6.29 0.96
N VAL A 91 -7.41 -5.40 0.57
CA VAL A 91 -7.97 -4.37 1.43
C VAL A 91 -9.46 -4.65 1.58
N GLN A 92 -9.90 -4.66 2.82
CA GLN A 92 -11.28 -4.81 3.22
C GLN A 92 -11.74 -3.55 3.96
N ARG A 93 -13.03 -3.26 3.84
CA ARG A 93 -13.71 -2.19 4.57
C ARG A 93 -14.76 -2.81 5.47
N TRP A 94 -14.97 -2.20 6.63
CA TRP A 94 -16.05 -2.62 7.50
C TRP A 94 -17.38 -2.17 6.89
N SER A 95 -18.34 -3.08 6.78
CA SER A 95 -19.70 -2.80 6.33
C SER A 95 -20.63 -2.79 7.53
N ASN A 96 -21.18 -1.61 7.85
CA ASN A 96 -22.18 -1.49 8.92
C ASN A 96 -23.48 -2.21 8.59
N THR A 97 -23.80 -2.40 7.31
CA THR A 97 -25.03 -3.09 6.86
C THR A 97 -24.97 -4.59 7.16
N SER A 98 -23.83 -5.22 6.88
CA SER A 98 -23.64 -6.67 7.10
C SER A 98 -22.96 -6.99 8.44
N ALA A 99 -22.50 -5.97 9.16
CA ALA A 99 -21.66 -6.10 10.36
C ALA A 99 -20.46 -7.04 10.12
N ASP A 100 -19.81 -6.90 8.96
CA ASP A 100 -18.67 -7.73 8.57
C ASP A 100 -17.70 -6.97 7.64
N TRP A 101 -16.50 -7.51 7.49
CA TRP A 101 -15.49 -7.07 6.54
C TRP A 101 -15.86 -7.48 5.12
N VAL A 102 -15.95 -6.50 4.23
CA VAL A 102 -16.18 -6.72 2.80
C VAL A 102 -14.95 -6.34 2.00
N ASP A 103 -14.68 -7.10 0.93
CA ASP A 103 -13.57 -6.83 0.04
C ASP A 103 -13.77 -5.50 -0.70
N ASP A 104 -12.72 -4.68 -0.76
CA ASP A 104 -12.73 -3.39 -1.48
C ASP A 104 -11.85 -3.48 -2.73
N ARG A 105 -10.61 -3.94 -2.54
CA ARG A 105 -9.64 -4.10 -3.62
C ARG A 105 -8.56 -5.10 -3.25
N ALA A 106 -7.99 -5.75 -4.25
CA ALA A 106 -6.81 -6.56 -4.08
C ALA A 106 -5.75 -6.25 -5.14
N ARG A 107 -4.51 -6.59 -4.80
CA ARG A 107 -3.40 -6.58 -5.73
C ARG A 107 -2.67 -7.91 -5.62
N LEU A 108 -2.53 -8.59 -6.75
CA LEU A 108 -1.77 -9.82 -6.90
C LEU A 108 -0.49 -9.50 -7.67
N GLN A 109 0.64 -10.05 -7.22
CA GLN A 109 1.96 -9.76 -7.76
C GLN A 109 2.77 -11.05 -7.88
N THR A 110 3.51 -11.17 -8.98
CA THR A 110 4.49 -12.24 -9.19
C THR A 110 5.84 -11.63 -9.47
N PHE A 111 6.90 -12.35 -9.11
CA PHE A 111 8.27 -11.87 -9.22
C PHE A 111 9.14 -12.91 -9.90
N ASP A 112 10.28 -12.50 -10.44
CA ASP A 112 11.33 -13.41 -10.88
C ASP A 112 12.26 -13.79 -9.71
N ASP A 113 13.25 -14.63 -10.01
CA ASP A 113 14.23 -15.13 -9.04
C ASP A 113 15.13 -14.01 -8.46
N ASN A 114 15.24 -12.87 -9.16
CA ASN A 114 15.96 -11.68 -8.69
C ASN A 114 15.06 -10.75 -7.86
N GLY A 115 13.78 -11.11 -7.67
CA GLY A 115 12.79 -10.31 -6.95
C GLY A 115 12.24 -9.12 -7.74
N GLN A 116 12.45 -9.07 -9.05
CA GLN A 116 11.86 -8.06 -9.93
C GLN A 116 10.40 -8.41 -10.20
N LEU A 117 9.53 -7.39 -10.23
CA LEU A 117 8.09 -7.59 -10.44
C LEU A 117 7.83 -8.02 -11.88
N LEU A 118 7.24 -9.20 -12.12
CA LEU A 118 6.89 -9.69 -13.46
C LEU A 118 5.46 -9.33 -13.86
N SER A 119 4.52 -9.49 -12.94
CA SER A 119 3.10 -9.24 -13.18
C SER A 119 2.45 -8.56 -11.99
N ARG A 120 1.46 -7.71 -12.28
CA ARG A 120 0.57 -7.13 -11.29
C ARG A 120 -0.86 -7.15 -11.81
N ILE A 121 -1.75 -7.79 -11.07
CA ILE A 121 -3.20 -7.72 -11.30
C ILE A 121 -3.81 -6.87 -10.18
N SER A 122 -4.60 -5.88 -10.57
CA SER A 122 -5.42 -5.09 -9.66
C SER A 122 -6.87 -5.51 -9.82
N GLN A 123 -7.52 -5.74 -8.68
CA GLN A 123 -8.92 -6.11 -8.58
C GLN A 123 -9.65 -5.11 -7.69
N ALA A 124 -10.93 -4.90 -7.95
CA ALA A 124 -11.80 -4.06 -7.15
C ALA A 124 -13.21 -4.65 -7.10
N ALA A 125 -13.89 -4.46 -5.97
CA ALA A 125 -15.30 -4.79 -5.87
C ALA A 125 -16.11 -3.70 -6.59
N PRO A 126 -17.05 -4.06 -7.49
CA PRO A 126 -17.90 -3.07 -8.17
C PRO A 126 -18.77 -2.26 -7.21
N ALA A 127 -19.18 -2.88 -6.10
CA ALA A 127 -19.90 -2.25 -5.01
C ALA A 127 -19.51 -2.89 -3.66
N SER A 128 -19.88 -2.25 -2.57
CA SER A 128 -19.61 -2.76 -1.22
C SER A 128 -20.29 -4.11 -1.00
N GLY A 129 -19.52 -5.15 -0.69
CA GLY A 129 -20.04 -6.51 -0.47
C GLY A 129 -20.08 -7.40 -1.72
N GLU A 130 -19.84 -6.84 -2.90
CA GLU A 130 -19.71 -7.62 -4.14
C GLU A 130 -18.31 -8.27 -4.23
N PRO A 131 -18.18 -9.40 -4.94
CA PRO A 131 -16.88 -10.05 -5.13
C PRO A 131 -15.92 -9.15 -5.92
N LEU A 132 -14.62 -9.40 -5.73
CA LEU A 132 -13.57 -8.71 -6.46
C LEU A 132 -13.58 -9.10 -7.94
N GLU A 133 -13.59 -8.08 -8.80
CA GLU A 133 -13.42 -8.24 -10.24
C GLU A 133 -12.06 -7.73 -10.69
N ASN A 134 -11.54 -8.32 -11.76
CA ASN A 134 -10.34 -7.83 -12.42
C ASN A 134 -10.57 -6.42 -12.97
N VAL A 135 -9.59 -5.53 -12.81
CA VAL A 135 -9.63 -4.16 -13.34
C VAL A 135 -8.51 -3.94 -14.34
N ARG A 136 -7.29 -4.29 -13.93
CA ARG A 136 -6.08 -3.95 -14.69
C ARG A 136 -5.00 -4.99 -14.48
N ARG A 137 -4.33 -5.38 -15.55
CA ARG A 137 -3.13 -6.20 -15.54
C ARG A 137 -1.96 -5.38 -16.08
N GLN A 138 -0.82 -5.56 -15.44
CA GLN A 138 0.44 -5.00 -15.89
C GLN A 138 1.48 -6.10 -15.97
N THR A 139 2.15 -6.20 -17.11
CA THR A 139 3.29 -7.10 -17.30
C THR A 139 4.54 -6.24 -17.47
N PHE A 140 5.59 -6.61 -16.76
CA PHE A 140 6.85 -5.90 -16.71
C PHE A 140 7.89 -6.75 -17.43
N LEU A 141 8.62 -6.11 -18.34
CA LEU A 141 9.65 -6.73 -19.16
C LEU A 141 10.94 -5.98 -18.90
N TYR A 142 12.02 -6.72 -18.75
CA TYR A 142 13.34 -6.21 -18.40
C TYR A 142 14.33 -6.55 -19.51
N THR A 143 15.33 -5.70 -19.69
CA THR A 143 16.47 -5.97 -20.57
C THR A 143 17.32 -7.11 -19.99
N GLY A 144 18.29 -7.62 -20.78
CA GLY A 144 19.28 -8.58 -20.28
C GLY A 144 20.16 -8.04 -19.14
N GLU A 145 20.20 -6.73 -18.96
CA GLU A 145 20.91 -6.03 -17.88
C GLU A 145 20.01 -5.77 -16.66
N GLN A 146 18.83 -6.40 -16.60
CA GLN A 146 17.85 -6.27 -15.51
C GLN A 146 17.24 -4.86 -15.34
N MET A 147 17.31 -4.02 -16.38
CA MET A 147 16.69 -2.70 -16.40
C MET A 147 15.26 -2.79 -16.91
N LEU A 148 14.31 -2.06 -16.30
CA LEU A 148 12.90 -2.11 -16.73
C LEU A 148 12.75 -1.54 -18.14
N GLU A 149 12.45 -2.38 -19.12
CA GLU A 149 12.36 -1.97 -20.53
C GLU A 149 10.94 -1.52 -20.88
N THR A 150 9.95 -2.37 -20.57
CA THR A 150 8.56 -2.18 -20.99
C THR A 150 7.59 -2.56 -19.89
N VAL A 151 6.54 -1.76 -19.72
CA VAL A 151 5.35 -2.14 -18.96
C VAL A 151 4.16 -2.18 -19.89
N ILE A 152 3.65 -3.37 -20.17
CA ILE A 152 2.40 -3.57 -20.89
C ILE A 152 1.24 -3.37 -19.92
N VAL A 153 0.20 -2.68 -20.37
CA VAL A 153 -1.01 -2.42 -19.60
C VAL A 153 -2.21 -2.97 -20.36
N GLU A 154 -2.98 -3.80 -19.67
CA GLU A 154 -4.23 -4.36 -20.16
C GLU A 154 -5.36 -4.02 -19.16
N ASN A 155 -6.53 -3.69 -19.69
CA ASN A 155 -7.73 -3.50 -18.88
C ASN A 155 -8.60 -4.75 -18.99
N TRP A 156 -9.35 -5.05 -17.94
CA TRP A 156 -10.36 -6.09 -17.98
C TRP A 156 -11.64 -5.51 -18.58
N VAL A 157 -12.10 -6.08 -19.69
CA VAL A 157 -13.31 -5.65 -20.39
C VAL A 157 -14.06 -6.89 -20.83
N THR A 158 -15.33 -7.00 -20.41
CA THR A 158 -16.25 -8.08 -20.82
C THR A 158 -15.66 -9.49 -20.68
N GLY A 159 -15.02 -9.79 -19.55
CA GLY A 159 -14.48 -11.12 -19.27
C GLY A 159 -13.13 -11.44 -19.94
N ALA A 160 -12.47 -10.47 -20.57
CA ALA A 160 -11.18 -10.66 -21.20
C ALA A 160 -10.21 -9.49 -20.94
N TRP A 161 -8.91 -9.77 -20.98
CA TRP A 161 -7.88 -8.73 -20.96
C TRP A 161 -7.76 -8.11 -22.35
N GLN A 162 -7.88 -6.79 -22.41
CA GLN A 162 -7.69 -6.02 -23.64
C GLN A 162 -6.51 -5.07 -23.48
N ARG A 163 -5.61 -5.06 -24.47
CA ARG A 163 -4.47 -4.13 -24.51
C ARG A 163 -4.96 -2.69 -24.45
N PHE A 164 -4.42 -1.94 -23.50
CA PHE A 164 -4.76 -0.53 -23.29
C PHE A 164 -3.60 0.38 -23.69
N GLY A 165 -2.39 0.07 -23.25
CA GLY A 165 -1.22 0.91 -23.44
C GLY A 165 0.07 0.21 -23.08
N ARG A 166 1.20 0.85 -23.38
CA ARG A 166 2.51 0.44 -22.87
C ARG A 166 3.35 1.64 -22.46
N ARG A 167 4.21 1.42 -21.47
CA ARG A 167 5.32 2.33 -21.14
C ARG A 167 6.61 1.73 -21.63
N GLN A 168 7.45 2.52 -22.28
CA GLN A 168 8.81 2.14 -22.63
C GLN A 168 9.79 3.07 -21.91
N PHE A 169 10.92 2.53 -21.52
CA PHE A 169 11.95 3.24 -20.79
C PHE A 169 13.28 3.11 -21.54
N SER A 170 14.09 4.15 -21.47
CA SER A 170 15.48 4.13 -21.96
C SER A 170 16.38 4.80 -20.94
N TYR A 171 17.65 4.40 -20.96
CA TYR A 171 18.62 4.71 -19.92
C TYR A 171 19.92 5.26 -20.51
N THR A 172 20.69 5.99 -19.70
CA THR A 172 22.11 6.25 -19.98
C THR A 172 22.93 4.96 -19.86
N PRO A 173 24.18 4.93 -20.35
CA PRO A 173 25.10 3.84 -20.06
C PRO A 173 25.33 3.57 -18.57
N ASP A 174 25.17 4.59 -17.73
CA ASP A 174 25.32 4.50 -16.26
C ASP A 174 24.03 4.04 -15.56
N GLY A 175 22.95 3.75 -16.30
CA GLY A 175 21.69 3.23 -15.76
C GLY A 175 20.67 4.28 -15.31
N GLU A 176 20.89 5.56 -15.61
CA GLU A 176 19.96 6.65 -15.29
C GLU A 176 18.82 6.75 -16.32
N ILE A 177 17.57 6.93 -15.90
CA ILE A 177 16.42 7.02 -16.81
C ILE A 177 16.50 8.30 -17.65
N VAL A 178 16.64 8.20 -18.98
CA VAL A 178 16.62 9.37 -19.87
C VAL A 178 15.26 9.60 -20.52
N GLU A 179 14.49 8.56 -20.79
CA GLU A 179 13.15 8.71 -21.37
C GLU A 179 12.16 7.71 -20.77
N ARG A 180 10.91 8.17 -20.64
CA ARG A 180 9.74 7.32 -20.46
C ARG A 180 8.68 7.73 -21.45
N ARG A 181 8.30 6.81 -22.32
CA ARG A 181 7.26 7.01 -23.35
C ARG A 181 5.99 6.26 -22.99
N TRP A 182 4.84 6.92 -23.08
CA TRP A 182 3.53 6.28 -22.98
C TRP A 182 2.90 6.18 -24.37
N GLN A 183 2.44 4.97 -24.69
CA GLN A 183 1.75 4.67 -25.93
C GLN A 183 0.40 4.03 -25.65
N ARG A 184 -0.61 4.37 -26.45
CA ARG A 184 -1.95 3.78 -26.40
C ARG A 184 -2.11 2.75 -27.51
N TRP A 185 -2.78 1.64 -27.22
CA TRP A 185 -3.17 0.66 -28.23
C TRP A 185 -4.44 1.13 -28.96
N ASN A 186 -4.46 1.03 -30.29
CA ASN A 186 -5.62 1.42 -31.11
C ASN A 186 -6.31 0.24 -31.84
N GLY A 187 -5.99 -1.01 -31.48
CA GLY A 187 -6.53 -2.20 -32.15
C GLY A 187 -5.59 -2.84 -33.18
N GLY A 188 -4.47 -2.20 -33.51
CA GLY A 188 -3.45 -2.80 -34.41
C GLY A 188 -2.05 -2.19 -34.31
N ALA A 189 -1.92 -1.01 -33.70
CA ALA A 189 -0.67 -0.30 -33.53
C ALA A 189 -0.58 0.43 -32.17
N TRP A 190 0.65 0.78 -31.79
CA TRP A 190 0.96 1.62 -30.64
C TRP A 190 1.06 3.08 -31.09
N ILE A 191 0.23 3.94 -30.51
CA ILE A 191 0.22 5.37 -30.80
C ILE A 191 0.87 6.12 -29.64
N ASP A 192 1.93 6.89 -29.94
CA ASP A 192 2.55 7.78 -28.96
C ASP A 192 1.53 8.78 -28.42
N GLN A 193 1.54 8.97 -27.10
CA GLN A 193 0.66 9.93 -26.43
C GLN A 193 1.48 11.02 -25.77
N PHE A 194 2.48 10.63 -24.98
CA PHE A 194 3.43 11.57 -24.40
C PHE A 194 4.75 10.86 -24.11
N ARG A 195 5.82 11.65 -24.10
CA ARG A 195 7.12 11.25 -23.57
C ARG A 195 7.54 12.21 -22.48
N ARG A 196 8.25 11.68 -21.49
CA ARG A 196 8.97 12.46 -20.49
C ARG A 196 10.46 12.18 -20.69
N VAL A 197 11.25 13.23 -20.79
CA VAL A 197 12.69 13.17 -20.95
C VAL A 197 13.34 13.82 -19.75
N TRP A 198 14.38 13.19 -19.22
CA TRP A 198 15.21 13.73 -18.14
C TRP A 198 16.56 14.15 -18.72
N GLN A 199 17.04 15.30 -18.28
CA GLN A 199 18.36 15.80 -18.62
C GLN A 199 19.16 15.87 -17.33
N TYR A 200 20.38 15.35 -17.39
CA TYR A 200 21.31 15.32 -16.28
C TYR A 200 22.46 16.25 -16.63
N GLY A 201 22.56 17.34 -15.89
CA GLY A 201 23.72 18.23 -15.93
C GLY A 201 24.57 18.04 -14.68
N PRO A 202 25.83 18.51 -14.69
CA PRO A 202 26.56 18.73 -13.44
C PRO A 202 25.72 19.65 -12.53
N LEU A 203 25.76 19.43 -11.21
CA LEU A 203 25.01 20.22 -10.23
C LEU A 203 25.22 21.73 -10.48
N GLY A 204 24.15 22.42 -10.91
CA GLY A 204 24.20 23.86 -11.18
C GLY A 204 23.25 24.27 -12.31
N PHE A 205 21.98 24.49 -12.00
CA PHE A 205 21.16 25.37 -12.82
C PHE A 205 21.62 26.81 -12.54
N ASN A 206 22.51 27.34 -13.38
CA ASN A 206 22.66 28.79 -13.47
C ASN A 206 21.52 29.28 -14.35
N ALA A 207 20.52 29.88 -13.70
CA ALA A 207 19.52 30.71 -14.34
C ALA A 207 20.14 32.02 -14.85
#